data_AF-A0A660WBF2-F1
#
_entry.id   AF-A0A660WBF2-F1
#
_cell.length_a   1.000
_cell.length_b   1.000
_cell.length_c   1.000
_cell.angle_alpha   90.00
_cell.angle_beta   90.00
_cell.angle_gamma   90.00
#
_symmetry.space_group_name_H-M   'P 1'
#
loop_
_entity.id
_entity.type
_entity.pdbx_description
1 polymer ?
#
loop_
_entity_poly.entity_id
_entity_poly.type
_entity_poly.pdbx_seq_one_letter_code
_entity_poly.pdbx_strand_id
1 'polypeptide(L)'
;LRREGLGRLKSFWYGQLSAVVEPVAGVLGAVLVISMTAILPYALAFAAGAMIFVVAEELLPESQRGGNVDLATAGVIVGFAVMMTLDVALR
;
A
#
# COMPACT_ATOMS: atom_id res chain seq x y z
N LEU A 1 7.49 10.66 10.15
CA LEU A 1 6.73 11.38 11.19
C LEU A 1 6.99 10.97 12.66
N ARG A 2 7.18 9.69 13.04
CA ARG A 2 7.65 9.33 14.41
C ARG A 2 9.10 9.80 14.70
N ARG A 3 9.90 9.99 13.65
CA ARG A 3 11.26 10.55 13.71
C ARG A 3 11.32 12.09 13.75
N GLU A 4 10.17 12.78 13.66
CA GLU A 4 10.08 14.26 13.63
C GLU A 4 9.49 14.87 14.94
N GLY A 5 9.30 14.07 16.00
CA GLY A 5 8.95 14.61 17.33
C GLY A 5 7.48 14.98 17.56
N LEU A 6 6.56 14.63 16.67
CA LEU A 6 5.12 14.87 16.87
C LEU A 6 4.47 13.77 17.73
N GLY A 7 3.74 14.16 18.77
CA GLY A 7 3.09 13.26 19.73
C GLY A 7 2.07 12.30 19.10
N ARG A 8 1.86 11.15 19.75
CA ARG A 8 1.01 10.01 19.30
C ARG A 8 -0.34 10.39 18.70
N LEU A 9 -0.99 11.44 19.25
CA LEU A 9 -2.29 11.94 18.79
C LEU A 9 -2.21 12.68 17.44
N LYS A 10 -1.14 13.43 17.16
CA LYS A 10 -1.00 14.19 15.90
C LYS A 10 -0.67 13.30 14.71
N SER A 11 0.16 12.26 14.90
CA SER A 11 0.42 11.26 13.85
C SER A 11 -0.84 10.45 13.51
N PHE A 12 -1.71 10.22 14.50
CA PHE A 12 -2.97 9.52 14.30
C PHE A 12 -4.00 10.39 13.55
N TRP A 13 -4.06 11.69 13.88
CA TRP A 13 -4.89 12.66 13.14
C TRP A 13 -4.48 12.80 11.67
N TYR A 14 -3.18 12.87 11.37
CA TYR A 14 -2.69 12.91 9.99
C TYR A 14 -2.93 11.60 9.24
N GLY A 15 -2.77 10.45 9.90
CA GLY A 15 -3.09 9.14 9.33
C GLY A 15 -4.58 9.02 8.97
N GLN A 16 -5.47 9.49 9.84
CA GLN A 16 -6.91 9.52 9.54
C GLN A 16 -7.25 10.47 8.39
N LEU A 17 -6.62 11.64 8.31
CA LEU A 17 -6.84 12.59 7.21
C LEU A 17 -6.47 11.98 5.85
N SER A 18 -5.39 11.21 5.76
CA SER A 18 -5.04 10.48 4.53
C SER A 18 -6.03 9.33 4.25
N ALA A 19 -6.46 8.62 5.29
CA ALA A 19 -7.41 7.52 5.16
C ALA A 19 -8.80 7.95 4.67
N VAL A 20 -9.19 9.22 4.85
CA VAL A 20 -10.45 9.76 4.31
C VAL A 20 -10.40 9.96 2.78
N VAL A 21 -9.20 10.15 2.22
CA VAL A 21 -9.04 10.35 0.77
C VAL A 21 -9.22 9.03 0.00
N GLU A 22 -8.90 7.89 0.61
CA GLU A 22 -9.01 6.57 -0.01
C GLU A 22 -10.46 6.18 -0.37
N PRO A 23 -11.48 6.31 0.50
CA PRO A 23 -12.87 6.05 0.15
C PRO A 23 -13.37 6.90 -1.03
N VAL A 24 -13.00 8.19 -1.06
CA VAL A 24 -13.46 9.10 -2.11
C VAL A 24 -12.86 8.72 -3.46
N ALA A 25 -11.56 8.46 -3.49
CA ALA A 25 -10.87 8.00 -4.69
C ALA A 25 -11.35 6.60 -5.12
N GLY A 26 -11.60 5.69 -4.16
CA GLY A 26 -12.10 4.35 -4.41
C GLY A 26 -13.50 4.33 -5.02
N VAL A 27 -14.42 5.18 -4.53
CA VAL A 27 -15.77 5.32 -5.09
C VAL A 27 -15.72 5.91 -6.50
N LEU A 28 -14.93 6.97 -6.71
CA LEU A 28 -14.75 7.54 -8.05
C LEU A 28 -14.13 6.54 -9.04
N GLY A 29 -13.11 5.79 -8.60
CA GLY A 29 -12.49 4.73 -9.38
C GLY A 29 -13.49 3.63 -9.74
N ALA A 30 -14.30 3.17 -8.77
CA ALA A 30 -15.32 2.17 -9.00
C ALA A 30 -16.37 2.63 -10.03
N VAL A 31 -16.85 3.88 -9.93
CA VAL A 31 -17.83 4.44 -10.88
C VAL A 31 -17.26 4.50 -12.31
N LEU A 32 -16.01 4.95 -12.47
CA LEU A 32 -15.34 5.01 -13.76
C LEU A 32 -15.11 3.61 -14.36
N VAL A 33 -14.70 2.66 -13.53
CA VAL A 33 -14.44 1.27 -13.91
C VAL A 33 -15.71 0.57 -14.41
N ILE A 34 -16.85 0.76 -13.73
CA ILE A 34 -18.12 0.14 -14.13
C ILE A 34 -18.59 0.66 -15.49
N SER A 35 -18.28 1.91 -15.84
CA SER A 35 -18.62 2.48 -17.14
C SER A 35 -17.72 2.01 -18.28
N MET A 36 -16.52 1.49 -18.00
CA MET A 36 -15.50 1.15 -19.00
C MET A 36 -14.87 -0.23 -18.74
N THR A 37 -15.68 -1.28 -18.85
CA THR A 37 -15.27 -2.68 -18.61
C THR A 37 -14.14 -3.17 -19.53
N ALA A 38 -14.03 -2.65 -20.76
CA ALA A 38 -12.97 -3.02 -21.69
C ALA A 38 -11.59 -2.46 -21.31
N ILE A 39 -11.53 -1.31 -20.63
CA ILE A 39 -10.28 -0.64 -20.22
C ILE A 39 -9.79 -1.14 -18.86
N LEU A 40 -10.67 -1.78 -18.09
CA LEU A 40 -10.41 -2.29 -16.76
C LEU A 40 -9.15 -3.16 -16.63
N PRO A 41 -8.90 -4.19 -17.46
CA PRO A 41 -7.70 -5.02 -17.31
C PRO A 41 -6.41 -4.22 -17.53
N TYR A 42 -6.43 -3.25 -18.45
CA TYR A 42 -5.27 -2.37 -18.69
C TYR A 42 -5.03 -1.42 -17.52
N ALA A 43 -6.10 -0.85 -16.95
CA ALA A 43 -6.01 0.01 -15.78
C ALA A 43 -5.51 -0.75 -14.54
N LEU A 44 -5.99 -1.98 -14.31
CA LEU A 44 -5.53 -2.85 -13.23
C LEU A 44 -4.06 -3.26 -13.42
N ALA A 45 -3.65 -3.59 -14.64
CA ALA A 45 -2.25 -3.89 -14.94
C ALA A 45 -1.34 -2.67 -14.68
N PHE A 46 -1.79 -1.48 -15.05
CA PHE A 46 -1.07 -0.23 -14.77
C PHE A 46 -0.97 0.05 -13.27
N ALA A 47 -2.07 -0.10 -12.52
CA ALA A 47 -2.08 0.08 -11.08
C ALA A 47 -1.17 -0.93 -10.36
N ALA A 48 -1.19 -2.21 -10.79
CA ALA A 48 -0.28 -3.23 -10.27
C ALA A 48 1.19 -2.86 -10.51
N GLY A 49 1.52 -2.39 -11.72
CA GLY A 49 2.87 -1.91 -12.05
C GLY A 49 3.32 -0.73 -11.20
N ALA A 50 2.44 0.27 -11.00
CA ALA A 50 2.74 1.42 -10.15
C ALA A 50 3.03 1.01 -8.69
N MET A 51 2.25 0.07 -8.14
CA MET A 51 2.47 -0.43 -6.79
C MET A 51 3.79 -1.19 -6.65
N ILE A 52 4.17 -2.00 -7.64
CA ILE A 52 5.46 -2.70 -7.65
C ILE A 52 6.63 -1.70 -7.66
N PHE A 53 6.55 -0.63 -8.46
CA PHE A 53 7.57 0.41 -8.53
C PHE A 53 7.76 1.14 -7.20
N VAL A 54 6.67 1.62 -6.59
CA VAL A 54 6.71 2.31 -5.28
C VAL A 54 7.27 1.40 -4.19
N VAL A 55 6.90 0.11 -4.18
CA VAL A 55 7.44 -0.84 -3.21
C VAL A 55 8.95 -1.03 -3.39
N ALA A 56 9.41 -1.17 -4.63
CA ALA A 56 10.81 -1.42 -4.96
C ALA A 56 11.72 -0.22 -4.68
N GLU A 57 11.31 0.98 -5.08
CA GLU A 57 12.16 2.17 -4.99
C GLU A 57 12.01 2.95 -3.68
N GLU A 58 10.85 2.92 -3.04
CA GLU A 58 10.59 3.74 -1.85
C GLU A 58 10.52 2.86 -0.59
N LEU A 59 9.60 1.90 -0.56
CA LEU A 59 9.28 1.15 0.67
C LEU A 59 10.40 0.21 1.11
N LEU A 60 11.02 -0.54 0.18
CA LEU A 60 12.12 -1.45 0.50
C LEU A 60 13.37 -0.71 1.03
N PRO A 61 13.88 0.34 0.35
CA PRO A 61 15.01 1.12 0.85
C PRO A 61 14.70 1.85 2.15
N GLU A 62 13.50 2.41 2.30
CA GLU A 62 13.11 3.11 3.53
C GLU A 62 13.03 2.16 4.73
N SER A 63 12.55 0.94 4.53
CA SER A 63 12.54 -0.10 5.57
C SER A 63 13.94 -0.49 6.02
N GLN A 64 14.93 -0.48 5.12
CA GLN A 64 16.32 -0.82 5.40
C GLN A 64 17.13 0.35 6.02
N ARG A 65 16.72 1.61 5.84
CA ARG A 65 17.33 2.80 6.49
C ARG A 65 17.27 2.79 8.02
N GLY A 66 16.53 1.86 8.62
CA GLY A 66 16.47 1.64 10.07
C GLY A 66 17.71 0.96 10.67
N GLY A 67 18.61 0.41 9.85
CA GLY A 67 19.81 -0.33 10.30
C GLY A 67 19.58 -1.84 10.52
N ASN A 68 18.33 -2.31 10.52
CA ASN A 68 17.96 -3.71 10.69
C ASN A 68 17.45 -4.33 9.38
N VAL A 69 18.37 -4.55 8.43
CA VAL A 69 18.06 -5.11 7.11
C VAL A 69 17.44 -6.51 7.20
N ASP A 70 17.93 -7.36 8.10
CA ASP A 70 17.41 -8.71 8.28
C ASP A 70 15.97 -8.72 8.81
N LEU A 71 15.66 -7.82 9.75
CA LEU A 71 14.31 -7.71 10.32
C LEU A 71 13.32 -7.14 9.31
N ALA A 72 13.75 -6.15 8.52
CA ALA A 72 12.95 -5.60 7.42
C ALA A 72 12.64 -6.69 6.37
N THR A 73 13.63 -7.48 5.99
CA THR A 73 13.49 -8.55 5.00
C THR A 73 12.61 -9.69 5.53
N ALA A 74 12.79 -10.09 6.79
CA ALA A 74 11.91 -11.05 7.46
C ALA A 74 10.46 -10.56 7.51
N GLY A 75 10.24 -9.28 7.80
CA GLY A 75 8.91 -8.66 7.76
C GLY A 75 8.26 -8.71 6.38
N VAL A 76 9.01 -8.46 5.31
CA VAL A 76 8.54 -8.57 3.92
C VAL A 76 8.16 -10.02 3.59
N ILE A 77 9.01 -10.99 3.94
CA ILE A 77 8.75 -12.42 3.69
C ILE A 77 7.49 -12.88 4.43
N VAL A 78 7.35 -12.52 5.71
CA VAL A 78 6.16 -12.87 6.50
C VAL A 78 4.91 -12.20 5.94
N GLY A 79 4.96 -10.90 5.61
CA GLY A 79 3.83 -10.18 5.02
C GLY A 79 3.39 -10.79 3.68
N PHE A 80 4.36 -11.14 2.82
CA PHE A 80 4.10 -11.82 1.56
C PHE A 80 3.48 -13.20 1.77
N ALA A 81 4.00 -14.00 2.71
CA ALA A 81 3.46 -15.31 3.04
C ALA A 81 2.02 -15.23 3.57
N VAL A 82 1.73 -14.26 4.44
CA VAL A 82 0.38 -14.00 4.95
C VAL A 82 -0.55 -13.60 3.79
N MET A 83 -0.15 -12.67 2.95
CA MET A 83 -0.95 -12.24 1.80
C MET A 83 -1.24 -13.39 0.82
N MET A 84 -0.24 -14.21 0.48
CA MET A 84 -0.42 -15.41 -0.36
C MET A 84 -1.35 -16.43 0.30
N THR A 85 -1.24 -16.62 1.63
CA THR A 85 -2.11 -17.54 2.36
C THR A 85 -3.56 -17.04 2.35
N LEU A 86 -3.77 -15.74 2.57
CA LEU A 86 -5.10 -15.14 2.47
C LEU A 86 -5.66 -15.24 1.05
N ASP A 87 -4.86 -14.98 0.01
CA ASP A 87 -5.28 -15.13 -1.39
C ASP A 87 -5.74 -16.57 -1.66
N VAL A 88 -4.93 -17.57 -1.33
CA VAL A 88 -5.28 -18.99 -1.52
C VAL A 88 -6.48 -19.43 -0.69
N ALA A 89 -6.67 -18.88 0.51
CA ALA A 89 -7.77 -19.24 1.40
C ALA A 89 -9.10 -18.55 1.05
N LEU A 90 -9.06 -17.33 0.48
CA LEU A 90 -10.26 -16.58 0.06
C LEU A 90 -10.61 -16.74 -1.42
N ARG A 91 -9.69 -17.28 -2.24
CA ARG A 91 -9.91 -17.60 -3.65
C ARG A 91 -10.89 -18.76 -3.82
#